data_AF-A0A7X7RQQ4-F1
#
_entry.id   AF-A0A7X7RQQ4-F1
#
_cell.length_a   1.000
_cell.length_b   1.000
_cell.length_c   1.000
_cell.angle_alpha   90.00
_cell.angle_beta   90.00
_cell.angle_gamma   90.00
#
_symmetry.space_group_name_H-M   'P 1'
#
loop_
_entity.id
_entity.type
_entity.pdbx_description
1 polymer ?
#
loop_
_entity_poly.entity_id
_entity_poly.type
_entity_poly.pdbx_seq_one_letter_code
_entity_poly.pdbx_strand_id
1 'polypeptide(L)'
;MMSVQYTKEQQRVIVARNRNLLVSAAAGSGKTAVLVERLIQKIMDEQHPVNIDQMLVMTFTEAAASQMKERISKTIEEELRKKPESVHLQKQALLIHSAPISTIHRFCLNVLRNHFHEIDLDPGFRVADEGECKLLKAEIIQKVLEAAYQEGSEDFLHMTESYSAKKTDVIIENLVENLYNYAMSYPIPKKWLKLCADAYDVTGKESPEDFPWVNVIVNEVQEMLVEIKTSVSKAITFCTMSDGPFGYLEAVKSDLAYVDLLLGIESFKEYERAFSLLSFEKLGRNSSKSAIDPYKQEMVKTLREQYKKQLLQIRDQYFYDTPENLFDGMKESARAVNALVKLTEEFIDQYGEAKREKNIIDFNDMEHMALDILLEESGDELIPSKTAKEYQDYYEEVLIDEYQDSNLVQEYLVKSISKQDQKNIFMVGDVKQSIYRFRLARPELFMEKYHTYQTVKEVNTEANTEANAEANTEANTA
;
A
#
# COMPACT_ATOMS: atom_id res chain seq x y z
N MET A 1 -18.87 -38.42 6.29
CA MET A 1 -18.69 -37.33 7.27
C MET A 1 -19.90 -36.42 7.19
N MET A 2 -20.26 -35.70 8.28
CA MET A 2 -21.25 -34.62 8.20
C MET A 2 -20.86 -33.72 7.02
N SER A 3 -21.75 -33.56 6.05
CA SER A 3 -21.53 -32.66 4.91
C SER A 3 -21.26 -31.28 5.48
N VAL A 4 -20.06 -30.73 5.25
CA VAL A 4 -19.79 -29.32 5.55
C VAL A 4 -20.81 -28.52 4.75
N GLN A 5 -21.76 -27.90 5.45
CA GLN A 5 -22.85 -27.17 4.80
C GLN A 5 -22.36 -25.75 4.55
N TYR A 6 -21.91 -25.50 3.33
CA TYR A 6 -21.49 -24.17 2.89
C TYR A 6 -22.68 -23.23 2.80
N THR A 7 -22.49 -21.97 3.18
CA THR A 7 -23.52 -20.92 3.02
C THR A 7 -23.77 -20.65 1.53
N LYS A 8 -24.90 -20.01 1.19
CA LYS A 8 -25.19 -19.60 -0.19
C LYS A 8 -24.08 -18.69 -0.76
N GLU A 9 -23.46 -17.85 0.07
CA GLU A 9 -22.30 -17.03 -0.32
C GLU A 9 -21.07 -17.87 -0.62
N GLN A 10 -20.71 -18.78 0.28
CA GLN A 10 -19.57 -19.67 0.08
C GLN A 10 -19.75 -20.54 -1.16
N GLN A 11 -20.95 -21.08 -1.39
CA GLN A 11 -21.26 -21.86 -2.59
C GLN A 11 -21.11 -21.04 -3.88
N ARG A 12 -21.59 -19.78 -3.88
CA ARG A 12 -21.41 -18.86 -5.03
C ARG A 12 -19.93 -18.67 -5.37
N VAL A 13 -19.11 -18.47 -4.35
CA VAL A 13 -17.67 -18.31 -4.49
C VAL A 13 -17.00 -19.60 -4.97
N ILE A 14 -17.40 -20.75 -4.44
CA ILE A 14 -16.87 -22.07 -4.82
C ILE A 14 -17.15 -22.38 -6.29
N VAL A 15 -18.35 -22.06 -6.79
CA VAL A 15 -18.77 -22.44 -8.15
C VAL A 15 -18.46 -21.40 -9.24
N ALA A 16 -18.19 -20.14 -8.88
CA ALA A 16 -17.90 -19.09 -9.86
C ALA A 16 -16.69 -19.44 -10.74
N ARG A 17 -16.74 -19.14 -12.04
CA ARG A 17 -15.67 -19.43 -13.02
C ARG A 17 -15.42 -18.22 -13.92
N ASN A 18 -14.28 -18.24 -14.62
CA ASN A 18 -13.88 -17.31 -15.69
C ASN A 18 -13.99 -15.83 -15.29
N ARG A 19 -13.38 -15.48 -14.15
CA ARG A 19 -13.36 -14.14 -13.57
C ARG A 19 -12.34 -14.09 -12.43
N ASN A 20 -11.77 -12.90 -12.22
CA ASN A 20 -10.99 -12.60 -11.03
C ASN A 20 -11.94 -12.43 -9.83
N LEU A 21 -11.66 -13.11 -8.73
CA LEU A 21 -12.48 -13.14 -7.53
C LEU A 21 -11.69 -12.64 -6.34
N LEU A 22 -12.23 -11.68 -5.61
CA LEU A 22 -11.76 -11.28 -4.29
C LEU A 22 -12.82 -11.65 -3.25
N VAL A 23 -12.45 -12.48 -2.28
CA VAL A 23 -13.31 -12.90 -1.18
C VAL A 23 -12.85 -12.22 0.09
N SER A 24 -13.67 -11.28 0.57
CA SER A 24 -13.48 -10.62 1.86
C SER A 24 -14.28 -11.36 2.92
N ALA A 25 -13.58 -12.01 3.86
CA ALA A 25 -14.26 -12.77 4.91
C ALA A 25 -13.51 -12.76 6.24
N ALA A 26 -14.25 -12.49 7.32
CA ALA A 26 -13.70 -12.35 8.67
C ALA A 26 -12.98 -13.62 9.19
N ALA A 27 -12.22 -13.49 10.28
CA ALA A 27 -11.61 -14.64 10.96
C ALA A 27 -12.66 -15.72 11.29
N GLY A 28 -12.33 -16.98 11.06
CA GLY A 28 -13.23 -18.10 11.34
C GLY A 28 -14.38 -18.30 10.34
N SER A 29 -14.47 -17.49 9.28
CA SER A 29 -15.48 -17.62 8.20
C SER A 29 -15.28 -18.82 7.28
N GLY A 30 -14.21 -19.58 7.45
CA GLY A 30 -13.90 -20.75 6.62
C GLY A 30 -13.22 -20.44 5.28
N LYS A 31 -12.49 -19.31 5.13
CA LYS A 31 -11.73 -18.94 3.91
C LYS A 31 -10.95 -20.11 3.30
N THR A 32 -10.10 -20.76 4.08
CA THR A 32 -9.30 -21.90 3.63
C THR A 32 -10.18 -23.10 3.24
N ALA A 33 -11.32 -23.31 3.91
CA ALA A 33 -12.24 -24.39 3.54
C ALA A 33 -12.92 -24.11 2.19
N VAL A 34 -13.31 -22.86 1.93
CA VAL A 34 -13.86 -22.40 0.64
C VAL A 34 -12.84 -22.57 -0.48
N LEU A 35 -11.57 -22.19 -0.25
CA LEU A 35 -10.49 -22.34 -1.22
C LEU A 35 -10.22 -23.82 -1.54
N VAL A 36 -10.11 -24.66 -0.51
CA VAL A 36 -9.89 -26.12 -0.67
C VAL A 36 -11.07 -26.78 -1.40
N GLU A 37 -12.31 -26.44 -1.03
CA GLU A 37 -13.50 -26.96 -1.70
C GLU A 37 -13.55 -26.54 -3.17
N ARG A 38 -13.21 -25.29 -3.49
CA ARG A 38 -13.12 -24.80 -4.87
C ARG A 38 -12.15 -25.63 -5.70
N LEU A 39 -10.96 -25.94 -5.16
CA LEU A 39 -9.99 -26.81 -5.81
C LEU A 39 -10.57 -28.20 -6.04
N ILE A 40 -11.13 -28.82 -5.00
CA ILE A 40 -11.70 -30.17 -5.07
C ILE A 40 -12.79 -30.23 -6.14
N GLN A 41 -13.72 -29.27 -6.18
CA GLN A 41 -14.79 -29.29 -7.18
C GLN A 41 -14.28 -29.17 -8.62
N LYS A 42 -13.20 -28.41 -8.86
CA LYS A 42 -12.58 -28.33 -10.19
C LYS A 42 -11.87 -29.61 -10.59
N ILE A 43 -11.21 -30.24 -9.63
CA ILE A 43 -10.54 -31.52 -9.85
C ILE A 43 -11.55 -32.64 -10.12
N MET A 44 -12.69 -32.60 -9.45
CA MET A 44 -13.73 -33.62 -9.52
C MET A 44 -14.78 -33.38 -10.61
N ASP A 45 -14.66 -32.32 -11.39
CA ASP A 45 -15.56 -32.02 -12.50
C ASP A 45 -15.50 -33.12 -13.56
N GLU A 46 -16.63 -33.79 -13.83
CA GLU A 46 -16.70 -34.87 -14.82
C GLU A 46 -16.74 -34.37 -16.27
N GLN A 47 -17.12 -33.12 -16.49
CA GLN A 47 -17.19 -32.51 -17.83
C GLN A 47 -15.87 -31.85 -18.23
N HIS A 48 -15.26 -31.11 -17.29
CA HIS A 48 -14.03 -30.37 -17.52
C HIS A 48 -13.03 -30.59 -16.36
N PRO A 49 -12.50 -31.83 -16.21
CA PRO A 49 -11.60 -32.15 -15.11
C PRO A 49 -10.28 -31.38 -15.23
N VAL A 50 -9.89 -30.71 -14.15
CA VAL A 50 -8.60 -30.02 -14.04
C VAL A 50 -7.62 -30.89 -13.24
N ASN A 51 -6.36 -30.95 -13.65
CA ASN A 51 -5.34 -31.63 -12.86
C ASN A 51 -4.83 -30.70 -11.74
N ILE A 52 -4.50 -31.26 -10.58
CA ILE A 52 -4.02 -30.48 -9.43
C ILE A 52 -2.72 -29.73 -9.71
N ASP A 53 -1.86 -30.24 -10.61
CA ASP A 53 -0.62 -29.58 -11.02
C ASP A 53 -0.86 -28.32 -11.87
N GLN A 54 -2.06 -28.16 -12.44
CA GLN A 54 -2.49 -26.95 -13.17
C GLN A 54 -3.15 -25.90 -12.26
N MET A 55 -3.15 -26.11 -10.94
CA MET A 55 -3.76 -25.20 -9.96
C MET A 55 -2.68 -24.62 -9.05
N LEU A 56 -2.25 -23.38 -9.30
CA LEU A 56 -1.26 -22.71 -8.48
C LEU A 56 -1.91 -22.15 -7.23
N VAL A 57 -1.44 -22.57 -6.04
CA VAL A 57 -1.93 -22.07 -4.75
C VAL A 57 -0.76 -21.47 -3.99
N MET A 58 -0.86 -20.17 -3.72
CA MET A 58 0.12 -19.41 -2.97
C MET A 58 -0.43 -19.02 -1.59
N THR A 59 0.39 -19.23 -0.57
CA THR A 59 0.03 -19.06 0.84
C THR A 59 1.12 -18.28 1.57
N PHE A 60 0.79 -17.70 2.72
CA PHE A 60 1.77 -16.92 3.49
C PHE A 60 2.84 -17.78 4.20
N THR A 61 2.52 -19.03 4.55
CA THR A 61 3.44 -19.91 5.32
C THR A 61 3.51 -21.33 4.77
N GLU A 62 4.66 -21.97 4.93
CA GLU A 62 4.86 -23.39 4.57
C GLU A 62 3.92 -24.33 5.36
N ALA A 63 3.55 -23.95 6.58
CA ALA A 63 2.59 -24.70 7.40
C ALA A 63 1.18 -24.64 6.78
N ALA A 64 0.75 -23.47 6.31
CA ALA A 64 -0.54 -23.31 5.63
C ALA A 64 -0.58 -24.11 4.32
N ALA A 65 0.47 -24.02 3.49
CA ALA A 65 0.59 -24.83 2.28
C ALA A 65 0.52 -26.35 2.59
N SER A 66 1.27 -26.81 3.59
CA SER A 66 1.27 -28.22 4.02
C SER A 66 -0.10 -28.68 4.50
N GLN A 67 -0.79 -27.85 5.29
CA GLN A 67 -2.14 -28.15 5.77
C GLN A 67 -3.16 -28.22 4.63
N MET A 68 -3.06 -27.34 3.63
CA MET A 68 -3.93 -27.40 2.45
C MET A 68 -3.68 -28.68 1.64
N LYS A 69 -2.41 -29.03 1.40
CA LYS A 69 -2.03 -30.28 0.72
C LYS A 69 -2.61 -31.52 1.42
N GLU A 70 -2.49 -31.59 2.75
CA GLU A 70 -3.02 -32.70 3.53
C GLU A 70 -4.55 -32.84 3.38
N ARG A 71 -5.28 -31.72 3.47
CA ARG A 71 -6.75 -31.72 3.32
C ARG A 71 -7.20 -32.16 1.92
N ILE A 72 -6.52 -31.67 0.89
CA ILE A 72 -6.81 -32.03 -0.51
C ILE A 72 -6.49 -33.52 -0.73
N SER A 73 -5.32 -33.99 -0.29
CA SER A 73 -4.91 -35.40 -0.40
C SER A 73 -5.93 -36.33 0.23
N LYS A 74 -6.34 -36.03 1.47
CA LYS A 74 -7.35 -36.81 2.18
C LYS A 74 -8.68 -36.87 1.42
N THR A 75 -9.11 -35.76 0.84
CA THR A 75 -10.36 -35.72 0.08
C THR A 75 -10.26 -36.53 -1.21
N ILE A 76 -9.16 -36.41 -1.95
CA ILE A 76 -8.90 -37.22 -3.15
C ILE A 76 -8.90 -38.71 -2.81
N GLU A 77 -8.25 -39.12 -1.71
CA GLU A 77 -8.22 -40.52 -1.26
C GLU A 77 -9.61 -41.05 -0.89
N GLU A 78 -10.41 -40.26 -0.18
CA GLU A 78 -11.78 -40.64 0.19
C GLU A 78 -12.67 -40.84 -1.04
N GLU A 79 -12.53 -39.99 -2.04
CA GLU A 79 -13.29 -40.07 -3.29
C GLU A 79 -12.79 -41.20 -4.20
N LEU A 80 -11.48 -41.44 -4.23
CA LEU A 80 -10.90 -42.58 -4.92
C LEU A 80 -11.35 -43.92 -4.31
N ARG A 81 -11.57 -43.99 -2.99
CA ARG A 81 -12.17 -45.19 -2.36
C ARG A 81 -13.61 -45.45 -2.82
N LYS A 82 -14.36 -44.39 -3.14
CA LYS A 82 -15.74 -44.50 -3.66
C LYS A 82 -15.78 -44.87 -5.14
N LYS A 83 -14.82 -44.38 -5.92
CA LYS A 83 -14.69 -44.60 -7.37
C LYS A 83 -13.28 -45.13 -7.71
N PRO A 84 -12.92 -46.36 -7.30
CA PRO A 84 -11.55 -46.89 -7.46
C PRO A 84 -11.11 -47.04 -8.92
N GLU A 85 -12.05 -47.16 -9.85
CA GLU A 85 -11.82 -47.23 -11.30
C GLU A 85 -11.53 -45.88 -11.96
N SER A 86 -11.66 -44.75 -11.24
CA SER A 86 -11.42 -43.43 -11.80
C SER A 86 -9.93 -43.19 -12.06
N VAL A 87 -9.52 -43.33 -13.32
CA VAL A 87 -8.16 -43.06 -13.79
C VAL A 87 -7.72 -41.63 -13.45
N HIS A 88 -8.65 -40.67 -13.52
CA HIS A 88 -8.37 -39.28 -13.16
C HIS A 88 -8.02 -39.15 -11.67
N LEU A 89 -8.84 -39.68 -10.76
CA LEU A 89 -8.56 -39.59 -9.32
C LEU A 89 -7.27 -40.32 -8.93
N GLN A 90 -6.95 -41.45 -9.57
CA GLN A 90 -5.66 -42.12 -9.40
C GLN A 90 -4.49 -41.21 -9.80
N LYS A 91 -4.60 -40.50 -10.94
CA LYS A 91 -3.60 -39.52 -11.38
C LYS A 91 -3.46 -38.37 -10.38
N GLN A 92 -4.57 -37.84 -9.86
CA GLN A 92 -4.53 -36.72 -8.90
C GLN A 92 -3.90 -37.12 -7.56
N ALA A 93 -4.15 -38.35 -7.09
CA ALA A 93 -3.53 -38.89 -5.89
C ALA A 93 -2.00 -39.02 -6.03
N LEU A 94 -1.47 -39.17 -7.25
CA LEU A 94 -0.03 -39.16 -7.51
C LEU A 94 0.52 -37.72 -7.60
N LEU A 95 -0.20 -36.83 -8.29
CA LEU A 95 0.24 -35.46 -8.54
C LEU A 95 0.20 -34.55 -7.30
N ILE A 96 -0.61 -34.87 -6.28
CA ILE A 96 -0.77 -34.03 -5.08
C ILE A 96 0.56 -33.75 -4.35
N HIS A 97 1.51 -34.69 -4.40
CA HIS A 97 2.81 -34.53 -3.75
C HIS A 97 3.67 -33.44 -4.41
N SER A 98 3.60 -33.32 -5.74
CA SER A 98 4.30 -32.31 -6.54
C SER A 98 3.43 -31.11 -6.89
N ALA A 99 2.19 -31.04 -6.41
CA ALA A 99 1.28 -29.95 -6.70
C ALA A 99 1.87 -28.59 -6.28
N PRO A 100 1.67 -27.53 -7.08
CA PRO A 100 2.17 -26.18 -6.83
C PRO A 100 1.34 -25.46 -5.76
N ILE A 101 1.34 -26.03 -4.56
CA ILE A 101 0.74 -25.46 -3.35
C ILE A 101 1.91 -25.13 -2.41
N SER A 102 2.26 -23.86 -2.30
CA SER A 102 3.46 -23.41 -1.58
C SER A 102 3.36 -21.97 -1.09
N THR A 103 4.46 -21.44 -0.54
CA THR A 103 4.63 -19.99 -0.41
C THR A 103 4.97 -19.34 -1.75
N ILE A 104 4.82 -18.02 -1.83
CA ILE A 104 5.23 -17.23 -3.00
C ILE A 104 6.73 -17.39 -3.25
N HIS A 105 7.57 -17.23 -2.22
CA HIS A 105 9.02 -17.44 -2.35
C HIS A 105 9.37 -18.83 -2.89
N ARG A 106 8.69 -19.89 -2.45
CA ARG A 106 8.95 -21.23 -2.97
C ARG A 106 8.56 -21.37 -4.44
N PHE A 107 7.50 -20.69 -4.88
CA PHE A 107 7.16 -20.59 -6.30
C PHE A 107 8.26 -19.86 -7.06
N CYS A 108 8.68 -18.68 -6.61
CA CYS A 108 9.78 -17.92 -7.23
C CYS A 108 11.06 -18.76 -7.33
N LEU A 109 11.42 -19.50 -6.28
CA LEU A 109 12.58 -20.39 -6.29
C LEU A 109 12.49 -21.45 -7.40
N ASN A 110 11.29 -21.98 -7.65
CA ASN A 110 11.07 -22.96 -8.71
C ASN A 110 11.20 -22.31 -10.09
N VAL A 111 10.69 -21.09 -10.28
CA VAL A 111 10.88 -20.30 -11.51
C VAL A 111 12.37 -20.12 -11.77
N LEU A 112 13.12 -19.61 -10.78
CA LEU A 112 14.57 -19.42 -10.90
C LEU A 112 15.31 -20.70 -11.25
N ARG A 113 15.02 -21.82 -10.58
CA ARG A 113 15.70 -23.10 -10.84
C ARG A 113 15.42 -23.68 -12.24
N ASN A 114 14.27 -23.38 -12.81
CA ASN A 114 13.89 -23.88 -14.13
C ASN A 114 14.33 -22.93 -15.26
N HIS A 115 14.47 -21.64 -14.95
CA HIS A 115 14.68 -20.56 -15.93
C HIS A 115 15.92 -19.70 -15.63
N PHE A 116 16.87 -20.20 -14.82
CA PHE A 116 18.10 -19.46 -14.46
C PHE A 116 18.94 -19.03 -15.66
N HIS A 117 18.76 -19.67 -16.82
CA HIS A 117 19.49 -19.37 -18.06
C HIS A 117 18.94 -18.14 -18.81
N GLU A 118 17.75 -17.66 -18.43
CA GLU A 118 17.15 -16.43 -18.99
C GLU A 118 17.68 -15.18 -18.30
N ILE A 119 18.31 -15.34 -17.13
CA ILE A 119 18.93 -14.28 -16.34
C ILE A 119 20.40 -14.64 -16.07
N ASP A 120 21.20 -13.69 -15.60
CA ASP A 120 22.61 -13.95 -15.22
C ASP A 120 22.69 -14.56 -13.81
N LEU A 121 22.17 -15.78 -13.65
CA LEU A 121 22.14 -16.50 -12.36
C LEU A 121 22.86 -17.86 -12.46
N ASP A 122 23.85 -18.06 -11.59
CA ASP A 122 24.58 -19.33 -11.49
C ASP A 122 23.65 -20.42 -10.89
N PRO A 123 23.51 -21.61 -11.51
CA PRO A 123 22.58 -22.64 -11.05
C PRO A 123 22.92 -23.23 -9.67
N GLY A 124 24.14 -23.02 -9.19
CA GLY A 124 24.61 -23.40 -7.86
C GLY A 124 24.25 -22.42 -6.74
N PHE A 125 23.44 -21.39 -7.01
CA PHE A 125 23.05 -20.39 -6.02
C PHE A 125 22.43 -21.01 -4.76
N ARG A 126 22.63 -20.34 -3.63
CA ARG A 126 21.93 -20.65 -2.38
C ARG A 126 21.18 -19.44 -1.84
N VAL A 127 20.12 -19.71 -1.09
CA VAL A 127 19.41 -18.66 -0.35
C VAL A 127 20.22 -18.34 0.91
N ALA A 128 20.59 -17.07 1.09
CA ALA A 128 21.27 -16.58 2.28
C ALA A 128 20.29 -16.47 3.45
N ASP A 129 20.79 -16.68 4.67
CA ASP A 129 20.01 -16.44 5.87
C ASP A 129 19.98 -14.95 6.25
N GLU A 130 19.02 -14.57 7.08
CA GLU A 130 18.79 -13.18 7.48
C GLU A 130 20.02 -12.55 8.17
N GLY A 131 20.78 -13.33 8.93
CA GLY A 131 22.00 -12.88 9.61
C GLY A 131 23.12 -12.57 8.63
N GLU A 132 23.35 -13.46 7.66
CA GLU A 132 24.29 -13.24 6.57
C GLU A 132 23.91 -12.01 5.73
N CYS A 133 22.64 -11.90 5.33
CA CYS A 133 22.14 -10.74 4.60
C CYS A 133 22.37 -9.44 5.37
N LYS A 134 22.09 -9.43 6.67
CA LYS A 134 22.26 -8.24 7.52
C LYS A 134 23.72 -7.80 7.63
N LEU A 135 24.64 -8.74 7.82
CA LEU A 135 26.07 -8.45 7.88
C LEU A 135 26.58 -7.89 6.56
N LEU A 136 26.19 -8.53 5.44
CA LEU A 136 26.61 -8.09 4.12
C LEU A 136 26.04 -6.71 3.76
N LYS A 137 24.78 -6.41 4.10
CA LYS A 137 24.20 -5.08 3.91
C LYS A 137 25.00 -4.01 4.66
N ALA A 138 25.28 -4.23 5.95
CA ALA A 138 26.04 -3.29 6.76
C ALA A 138 27.44 -3.02 6.19
N GLU A 139 28.14 -4.07 5.75
CA GLU A 139 29.45 -3.98 5.10
C GLU A 139 29.38 -3.13 3.81
N ILE A 140 28.40 -3.39 2.96
CA ILE A 140 28.27 -2.69 1.67
C ILE A 140 27.80 -1.24 1.85
N ILE A 141 26.89 -0.95 2.79
CA ILE A 141 26.51 0.44 3.12
C ILE A 141 27.74 1.23 3.53
N GLN A 142 28.57 0.68 4.43
CA GLN A 142 29.79 1.34 4.87
C GLN A 142 30.75 1.59 3.70
N LYS A 143 30.98 0.59 2.85
CA LYS A 143 31.84 0.70 1.65
C LYS A 143 31.37 1.81 0.70
N VAL A 144 30.06 1.87 0.45
CA VAL A 144 29.45 2.88 -0.45
C VAL A 144 29.57 4.29 0.14
N LEU A 145 29.33 4.45 1.45
CA LEU A 145 29.55 5.72 2.13
C LEU A 145 31.01 6.16 2.10
N GLU A 146 31.95 5.26 2.38
CA GLU A 146 33.38 5.56 2.33
C GLU A 146 33.82 6.02 0.94
N ALA A 147 33.31 5.37 -0.12
CA ALA A 147 33.57 5.78 -1.51
C ALA A 147 32.98 7.17 -1.81
N ALA A 148 31.75 7.44 -1.38
CA ALA A 148 31.11 8.74 -1.56
C ALA A 148 31.84 9.89 -0.83
N TYR A 149 32.38 9.63 0.36
CA TYR A 149 33.24 10.57 1.09
C TYR A 149 34.57 10.83 0.38
N GLN A 150 35.15 9.81 -0.27
CA GLN A 150 36.38 9.97 -1.05
C GLN A 150 36.15 10.77 -2.34
N GLU A 151 35.01 10.57 -3.01
CA GLU A 151 34.60 11.37 -4.15
C GLU A 151 34.35 12.84 -3.74
N GLY A 152 33.71 13.05 -2.59
CA GLY A 152 33.53 14.37 -1.98
C GLY A 152 32.66 15.31 -2.80
N SER A 153 31.66 14.79 -3.52
CA SER A 153 30.75 15.61 -4.32
C SER A 153 29.97 16.60 -3.43
N GLU A 154 29.75 17.82 -3.93
CA GLU A 154 29.08 18.87 -3.15
C GLU A 154 27.67 18.45 -2.71
N ASP A 155 26.93 17.74 -3.56
CA ASP A 155 25.56 17.30 -3.27
C ASP A 155 25.53 16.22 -2.18
N PHE A 156 26.52 15.32 -2.17
CA PHE A 156 26.67 14.33 -1.11
C PHE A 156 27.01 15.01 0.22
N LEU A 157 27.96 15.94 0.23
CA LEU A 157 28.32 16.69 1.45
C LEU A 157 27.14 17.53 1.97
N HIS A 158 26.36 18.12 1.07
CA HIS A 158 25.13 18.82 1.45
C HIS A 158 24.11 17.89 2.11
N MET A 159 23.92 16.69 1.55
CA MET A 159 23.04 15.67 2.13
C MET A 159 23.52 15.22 3.50
N THR A 160 24.83 14.96 3.66
CA THR A 160 25.39 14.53 4.94
C THR A 160 25.25 15.64 5.99
N GLU A 161 25.51 16.90 5.64
CA GLU A 161 25.29 18.04 6.55
C GLU A 161 23.82 18.24 6.93
N SER A 162 22.91 17.95 6.00
CA SER A 162 21.46 18.08 6.21
C SER A 162 20.89 17.03 7.17
N TYR A 163 21.39 15.79 7.13
CA TYR A 163 20.83 14.66 7.89
C TYR A 163 21.74 14.15 9.03
N SER A 164 23.03 14.47 9.05
CA SER A 164 23.98 14.00 10.07
C SER A 164 23.90 14.83 11.35
N ALA A 165 23.64 14.17 12.47
CA ALA A 165 23.76 14.80 13.79
C ALA A 165 25.22 14.77 14.27
N LYS A 166 26.00 15.80 13.93
CA LYS A 166 27.28 16.26 14.54
C LYS A 166 28.35 15.24 14.99
N LYS A 167 28.32 13.96 14.59
CA LYS A 167 29.42 12.98 14.80
C LYS A 167 29.21 11.56 14.25
N THR A 168 28.06 11.20 13.67
CA THR A 168 27.81 9.82 13.23
C THR A 168 26.93 9.76 11.99
N ASP A 169 27.29 8.87 11.06
CA ASP A 169 26.53 8.64 9.81
C ASP A 169 25.45 7.57 9.95
N VAL A 170 25.21 7.09 11.17
CA VAL A 170 24.15 6.13 11.50
C VAL A 170 22.78 6.57 10.95
N ILE A 171 22.48 7.87 10.92
CA ILE A 171 21.21 8.35 10.34
C ILE A 171 21.17 8.08 8.84
N ILE A 172 22.28 8.33 8.12
CA ILE A 172 22.38 8.15 6.68
C ILE A 172 22.36 6.66 6.33
N GLU A 173 23.09 5.83 7.09
CA GLU A 173 23.04 4.36 6.95
C GLU A 173 21.61 3.84 7.05
N ASN A 174 20.88 4.29 8.08
CA ASN A 174 19.47 3.93 8.26
C ASN A 174 18.57 4.47 7.14
N LEU A 175 18.83 5.68 6.63
CA LEU A 175 18.07 6.24 5.51
C LEU A 175 18.27 5.43 4.23
N VAL A 176 19.51 5.05 3.90
CA VAL A 176 19.83 4.18 2.76
C VAL A 176 19.18 2.81 2.93
N GLU A 177 19.31 2.18 4.10
CA GLU A 177 18.70 0.88 4.37
C GLU A 177 17.17 0.93 4.26
N ASN A 178 16.53 1.95 4.85
CA ASN A 178 15.09 2.13 4.75
C ASN A 178 14.64 2.36 3.31
N LEU A 179 15.32 3.25 2.58
CA LEU A 179 14.96 3.57 1.21
C LEU A 179 15.15 2.35 0.29
N TYR A 180 16.21 1.56 0.49
CA TYR A 180 16.40 0.26 -0.15
C TYR A 180 15.24 -0.69 0.15
N ASN A 181 14.89 -0.88 1.43
CA ASN A 181 13.83 -1.81 1.81
C ASN A 181 12.50 -1.41 1.17
N TYR A 182 12.15 -0.11 1.17
CA TYR A 182 10.97 0.41 0.48
C TYR A 182 11.05 0.17 -1.03
N ALA A 183 12.16 0.47 -1.67
CA ALA A 183 12.33 0.28 -3.11
C ALA A 183 12.15 -1.20 -3.52
N MET A 184 12.66 -2.13 -2.72
CA MET A 184 12.51 -3.58 -2.96
C MET A 184 11.06 -4.08 -2.85
N SER A 185 10.11 -3.28 -2.34
CA SER A 185 8.68 -3.63 -2.35
C SER A 185 7.94 -3.22 -3.64
N TYR A 186 8.64 -2.58 -4.58
CA TYR A 186 8.11 -2.16 -5.89
C TYR A 186 8.74 -2.97 -7.03
N PRO A 187 8.00 -3.27 -8.13
CA PRO A 187 8.48 -4.12 -9.21
C PRO A 187 9.77 -3.66 -9.89
N ILE A 188 10.00 -2.35 -9.95
CA ILE A 188 11.23 -1.76 -10.51
C ILE A 188 11.80 -0.80 -9.47
N PRO A 189 12.70 -1.27 -8.58
CA PRO A 189 13.17 -0.50 -7.43
C PRO A 189 13.77 0.86 -7.81
N LYS A 190 14.65 0.91 -8.83
CA LYS A 190 15.28 2.17 -9.27
C LYS A 190 14.30 3.15 -9.89
N LYS A 191 13.28 2.67 -10.63
CA LYS A 191 12.21 3.54 -11.17
C LYS A 191 11.42 4.19 -10.02
N TRP A 192 11.14 3.44 -8.95
CA TRP A 192 10.50 4.00 -7.76
C TRP A 192 11.38 5.03 -7.04
N LEU A 193 12.68 4.75 -6.87
CA LEU A 193 13.63 5.72 -6.31
C LEU A 193 13.66 7.02 -7.12
N LYS A 194 13.63 6.90 -8.45
CA LYS A 194 13.59 8.05 -9.35
C LYS A 194 12.30 8.87 -9.18
N LEU A 195 11.14 8.21 -9.06
CA LEU A 195 9.88 8.89 -8.76
C LEU A 195 9.92 9.65 -7.42
N CYS A 196 10.58 9.09 -6.40
CA CYS A 196 10.79 9.78 -5.13
C CYS A 196 11.64 11.05 -5.29
N ALA A 197 12.69 11.02 -6.12
CA ALA A 197 13.49 12.20 -6.44
C ALA A 197 12.69 13.24 -7.26
N ASP A 198 11.92 12.77 -8.25
CA ASP A 198 11.13 13.63 -9.14
C ASP A 198 10.00 14.36 -8.41
N ALA A 199 9.49 13.80 -7.30
CA ALA A 199 8.53 14.49 -6.43
C ALA A 199 9.08 15.78 -5.81
N TYR A 200 10.40 15.92 -5.74
CA TYR A 200 11.10 17.12 -5.28
C TYR A 200 11.65 17.96 -6.43
N ASP A 201 11.39 17.61 -7.69
CA ASP A 201 11.94 18.34 -8.82
C ASP A 201 11.45 19.80 -8.84
N VAL A 202 12.38 20.72 -8.65
CA VAL A 202 12.18 22.18 -8.68
C VAL A 202 12.46 22.78 -10.05
N THR A 203 12.87 21.97 -11.03
CA THR A 203 13.26 22.46 -12.36
C THR A 203 12.09 23.17 -13.04
N GLY A 204 12.33 24.40 -13.49
CA GLY A 204 11.33 25.23 -14.16
C GLY A 204 10.23 25.78 -13.25
N LYS A 205 10.37 25.66 -11.92
CA LYS A 205 9.44 26.22 -10.93
C LYS A 205 10.04 27.48 -10.30
N GLU A 206 9.20 28.43 -9.93
CA GLU A 206 9.57 29.70 -9.31
C GLU A 206 8.92 29.89 -7.93
N SER A 207 7.88 29.11 -7.61
CA SER A 207 7.01 29.28 -6.45
C SER A 207 6.55 27.92 -5.89
N PRO A 208 6.19 27.82 -4.58
CA PRO A 208 5.50 26.64 -4.06
C PRO A 208 4.21 26.33 -4.82
N GLU A 209 3.51 27.35 -5.35
CA GLU A 209 2.25 27.17 -6.09
C GLU A 209 2.39 26.36 -7.39
N ASP A 210 3.61 26.22 -7.91
CA ASP A 210 3.88 25.40 -9.09
C ASP A 210 3.79 23.89 -8.80
N PHE A 211 3.69 23.51 -7.52
CA PHE A 211 3.55 22.12 -7.10
C PHE A 211 2.08 21.72 -6.98
N PRO A 212 1.64 20.63 -7.64
CA PRO A 212 0.24 20.20 -7.61
C PRO A 212 -0.32 19.95 -6.20
N TRP A 213 0.52 19.50 -5.26
CA TRP A 213 0.09 19.23 -3.89
C TRP A 213 -0.15 20.49 -3.06
N VAL A 214 0.35 21.67 -3.48
CA VAL A 214 0.03 22.94 -2.80
C VAL A 214 -1.45 23.29 -2.96
N ASN A 215 -2.08 22.92 -4.08
CA ASN A 215 -3.53 23.04 -4.23
C ASN A 215 -4.30 22.16 -3.25
N VAL A 216 -3.75 21.00 -2.87
CA VAL A 216 -4.35 20.14 -1.83
C VAL A 216 -4.34 20.85 -0.48
N ILE A 217 -3.22 21.51 -0.14
CA ILE A 217 -3.10 22.32 1.08
C ILE A 217 -4.11 23.48 1.07
N VAL A 218 -4.21 24.21 -0.04
CA VAL A 218 -5.17 25.32 -0.19
C VAL A 218 -6.60 24.85 0.04
N ASN A 219 -6.99 23.72 -0.58
CA ASN A 219 -8.32 23.14 -0.40
C ASN A 219 -8.56 22.69 1.05
N GLU A 220 -7.58 22.05 1.69
CA GLU A 220 -7.67 21.64 3.10
C GLU A 220 -7.85 22.85 4.02
N VAL A 221 -7.12 23.93 3.78
CA VAL A 221 -7.26 25.20 4.52
C VAL A 221 -8.66 25.80 4.34
N GLN A 222 -9.20 25.80 3.12
CA GLN A 222 -10.57 26.26 2.88
C GLN A 222 -11.60 25.45 3.68
N GLU A 223 -11.49 24.12 3.70
CA GLU A 223 -12.38 23.26 4.49
C GLU A 223 -12.28 23.58 5.99
N MET A 224 -11.07 23.72 6.53
CA MET A 224 -10.86 24.11 7.93
C MET A 224 -11.46 25.50 8.24
N LEU A 225 -11.37 26.45 7.32
CA LEU A 225 -11.92 27.80 7.49
C LEU A 225 -13.45 27.80 7.52
N VAL A 226 -14.12 26.89 6.79
CA VAL A 226 -15.59 26.73 6.85
C VAL A 226 -16.03 26.26 8.23
N GLU A 227 -15.30 25.32 8.83
CA GLU A 227 -15.57 24.87 10.21
C GLU A 227 -15.34 25.97 11.24
N ILE A 228 -14.25 26.74 11.07
CA ILE A 228 -13.93 27.90 11.90
C ILE A 228 -15.04 28.95 11.79
N LYS A 229 -15.49 29.31 10.58
CA LYS A 229 -16.60 30.26 10.36
C LYS A 229 -17.87 29.84 11.08
N THR A 230 -18.17 28.54 11.06
CA THR A 230 -19.32 27.98 11.80
C THR A 230 -19.17 28.20 13.30
N SER A 231 -17.98 28.00 13.85
CA SER A 231 -17.67 28.22 15.27
C SER A 231 -17.75 29.69 15.67
N VAL A 232 -17.23 30.60 14.84
CA VAL A 232 -17.31 32.05 15.06
C VAL A 232 -18.78 32.52 15.01
N SER A 233 -19.56 32.03 14.05
CA SER A 233 -20.99 32.36 13.90
C SER A 233 -21.82 31.89 15.11
N LYS A 234 -21.50 30.72 15.65
CA LYS A 234 -22.08 30.23 16.93
C LYS A 234 -21.74 31.17 18.09
N ALA A 235 -20.49 31.65 18.19
CA ALA A 235 -20.09 32.60 19.22
C ALA A 235 -20.86 33.93 19.11
N ILE A 236 -21.05 34.45 17.90
CA ILE A 236 -21.89 35.65 17.65
C ILE A 236 -23.34 35.43 18.10
N THR A 237 -23.87 34.24 17.85
CA THR A 237 -25.23 33.87 18.27
C THR A 237 -25.36 33.94 19.80
N PHE A 238 -24.41 33.38 20.55
CA PHE A 238 -24.38 33.50 22.01
C PHE A 238 -24.21 34.95 22.49
N CYS A 239 -23.41 35.77 21.81
CA CYS A 239 -23.25 37.20 22.15
C CYS A 239 -24.54 38.02 21.98
N THR A 240 -25.41 37.64 21.03
CA THR A 240 -26.60 38.42 20.63
C THR A 240 -27.90 37.96 21.30
N MET A 241 -27.88 36.86 22.06
CA MET A 241 -29.00 36.46 22.91
C MET A 241 -29.29 37.50 24.01
N SER A 242 -30.53 37.51 24.51
CA SER A 242 -31.04 38.51 25.47
C SER A 242 -30.24 38.63 26.78
N ASP A 243 -29.56 37.56 27.18
CA ASP A 243 -28.72 37.38 28.37
C ASP A 243 -27.28 37.00 27.99
N GLY A 244 -26.87 37.28 26.75
CA GLY A 244 -25.55 37.01 26.21
C GLY A 244 -24.51 38.09 26.54
N PRO A 245 -23.20 37.79 26.41
CA PRO A 245 -22.12 38.74 26.67
C PRO A 245 -21.93 39.74 25.50
N PHE A 246 -22.89 40.65 25.30
CA PHE A 246 -22.91 41.58 24.16
C PHE A 246 -21.61 42.42 23.99
N GLY A 247 -20.91 42.74 25.08
CA GLY A 247 -19.64 43.48 25.02
C GLY A 247 -18.50 42.73 24.32
N TYR A 248 -18.67 41.43 24.04
CA TYR A 248 -17.71 40.64 23.25
C TYR A 248 -17.99 40.70 21.75
N LEU A 249 -19.16 41.18 21.34
CA LEU A 249 -19.66 41.07 19.96
C LEU A 249 -18.74 41.71 18.93
N GLU A 250 -18.20 42.91 19.20
CA GLU A 250 -17.36 43.63 18.23
C GLU A 250 -16.07 42.87 17.92
N ALA A 251 -15.39 42.36 18.95
CA ALA A 251 -14.19 41.55 18.77
C ALA A 251 -14.48 40.26 17.97
N VAL A 252 -15.60 39.57 18.27
CA VAL A 252 -15.97 38.33 17.54
C VAL A 252 -16.43 38.62 16.10
N LYS A 253 -17.06 39.77 15.84
CA LYS A 253 -17.38 40.21 14.47
C LYS A 253 -16.13 40.55 13.67
N SER A 254 -15.14 41.19 14.29
CA SER A 254 -13.82 41.43 13.69
C SER A 254 -13.17 40.10 13.30
N ASP A 255 -13.20 39.11 14.21
CA ASP A 255 -12.72 37.76 13.93
C ASP A 255 -13.49 37.10 12.76
N LEU A 256 -14.84 37.24 12.68
CA LEU A 256 -15.64 36.72 11.56
C LEU A 256 -15.27 37.39 10.23
N ALA A 257 -15.15 38.71 10.21
CA ALA A 257 -14.79 39.46 9.01
C ALA A 257 -13.42 39.02 8.47
N TYR A 258 -12.48 38.72 9.37
CA TYR A 258 -11.19 38.18 9.00
C TYR A 258 -11.28 36.75 8.44
N VAL A 259 -12.10 35.88 9.03
CA VAL A 259 -12.34 34.53 8.47
C VAL A 259 -13.04 34.59 7.11
N ASP A 260 -13.98 35.52 6.92
CA ASP A 260 -14.63 35.74 5.62
C ASP A 260 -13.64 36.26 4.56
N LEU A 261 -12.68 37.11 4.95
CA LEU A 261 -11.57 37.52 4.08
C LEU A 261 -10.73 36.31 3.66
N LEU A 262 -10.35 35.46 4.61
CA LEU A 262 -9.56 34.26 4.33
C LEU A 262 -10.29 33.29 3.39
N LEU A 263 -11.60 33.09 3.58
CA LEU A 263 -12.40 32.23 2.69
C LEU A 263 -12.50 32.73 1.25
N GLY A 264 -12.22 34.02 1.00
CA GLY A 264 -12.16 34.59 -0.33
C GLY A 264 -10.83 34.38 -1.05
N ILE A 265 -9.83 33.76 -0.39
CA ILE A 265 -8.49 33.54 -0.95
C ILE A 265 -8.40 32.17 -1.62
N GLU A 266 -7.76 32.15 -2.78
CA GLU A 266 -7.53 30.94 -3.58
C GLU A 266 -6.04 30.66 -3.83
N SER A 267 -5.13 31.59 -3.48
CA SER A 267 -3.69 31.42 -3.69
C SER A 267 -2.94 31.24 -2.37
N PHE A 268 -1.89 30.42 -2.40
CA PHE A 268 -1.04 30.16 -1.24
C PHE A 268 -0.34 31.44 -0.78
N LYS A 269 0.14 32.26 -1.73
CA LYS A 269 0.82 33.52 -1.45
C LYS A 269 -0.08 34.54 -0.77
N GLU A 270 -1.34 34.64 -1.17
CA GLU A 270 -2.29 35.53 -0.49
C GLU A 270 -2.66 35.02 0.89
N TYR A 271 -2.75 33.69 1.07
CA TYR A 271 -2.96 33.11 2.40
C TYR A 271 -1.81 33.44 3.34
N GLU A 272 -0.56 33.24 2.92
CA GLU A 272 0.60 33.61 3.73
C GLU A 272 0.55 35.08 4.14
N ARG A 273 0.31 35.98 3.17
CA ARG A 273 0.20 37.42 3.44
C ARG A 273 -0.92 37.76 4.40
N ALA A 274 -2.06 37.09 4.30
CA ALA A 274 -3.16 37.29 5.24
C ALA A 274 -2.72 36.81 6.62
N PHE A 275 -2.30 35.55 6.75
CA PHE A 275 -1.92 34.94 8.03
C PHE A 275 -0.74 35.64 8.75
N SER A 276 0.18 36.25 8.03
CA SER A 276 1.25 37.07 8.63
C SER A 276 0.72 38.35 9.32
N LEU A 277 -0.46 38.83 8.92
CA LEU A 277 -1.18 39.96 9.53
C LEU A 277 -2.22 39.52 10.57
N LEU A 278 -2.34 38.22 10.85
CA LEU A 278 -3.31 37.67 11.80
C LEU A 278 -3.14 38.31 13.18
N SER A 279 -4.20 38.96 13.65
CA SER A 279 -4.26 39.55 14.98
C SER A 279 -5.67 39.45 15.55
N PHE A 280 -5.79 39.41 16.87
CA PHE A 280 -7.07 39.24 17.56
C PHE A 280 -7.34 40.42 18.48
N GLU A 281 -8.52 41.02 18.34
CA GLU A 281 -8.93 42.12 19.21
C GLU A 281 -9.18 41.65 20.65
N LYS A 282 -8.94 42.53 21.62
CA LYS A 282 -9.26 42.25 23.03
C LYS A 282 -10.78 42.23 23.22
N LEU A 283 -11.28 41.28 24.01
CA LEU A 283 -12.69 41.24 24.38
C LEU A 283 -13.09 42.53 25.12
N GLY A 284 -14.19 43.13 24.71
CA GLY A 284 -14.74 44.35 25.32
C GLY A 284 -15.30 44.12 26.74
N ARG A 285 -15.63 45.21 27.42
CA ARG A 285 -16.22 45.17 28.76
C ARG A 285 -17.74 44.98 28.68
N ASN A 286 -18.28 44.14 29.55
CA ASN A 286 -19.72 43.97 29.71
C ASN A 286 -20.27 44.95 30.76
N SER A 287 -21.35 45.66 30.41
CA SER A 287 -21.90 46.79 31.18
C SER A 287 -22.56 46.39 32.51
N SER A 288 -23.07 45.15 32.62
CA SER A 288 -23.63 44.63 33.88
C SER A 288 -23.42 43.12 33.98
N LYS A 289 -22.64 42.67 34.98
CA LYS A 289 -22.33 41.25 35.21
C LYS A 289 -23.54 40.44 35.71
N SER A 290 -24.55 41.08 36.31
CA SER A 290 -25.74 40.40 36.86
C SER A 290 -26.81 40.08 35.81
N ALA A 291 -26.68 40.63 34.60
CA ALA A 291 -27.64 40.43 33.49
C ALA A 291 -27.15 39.43 32.44
N ILE A 292 -25.97 38.84 32.62
CA ILE A 292 -25.34 37.92 31.65
C ILE A 292 -25.34 36.52 32.23
N ASP A 293 -25.79 35.55 31.43
CA ASP A 293 -25.68 34.14 31.75
C ASP A 293 -24.19 33.71 31.76
N PRO A 294 -23.66 33.25 32.92
CA PRO A 294 -22.28 32.79 33.02
C PRO A 294 -21.94 31.65 32.05
N TYR A 295 -22.90 30.78 31.74
CA TYR A 295 -22.69 29.69 30.79
C TYR A 295 -22.43 30.24 29.38
N LYS A 296 -23.25 31.18 28.90
CA LYS A 296 -23.09 31.79 27.56
C LYS A 296 -21.80 32.60 27.47
N GLN A 297 -21.45 33.30 28.54
CA GLN A 297 -20.18 34.01 28.63
C GLN A 297 -18.98 33.06 28.48
N GLU A 298 -19.03 31.90 29.13
CA GLU A 298 -17.97 30.91 29.04
C GLU A 298 -17.95 30.24 27.66
N MET A 299 -19.12 29.89 27.10
CA MET A 299 -19.21 29.32 25.75
C MET A 299 -18.58 30.21 24.68
N VAL A 300 -18.82 31.52 24.71
CA VAL A 300 -18.18 32.45 23.77
C VAL A 300 -16.66 32.44 23.92
N LYS A 301 -16.14 32.44 25.15
CA LYS A 301 -14.68 32.38 25.39
C LYS A 301 -14.09 31.06 24.93
N THR A 302 -14.73 29.93 25.24
CA THR A 302 -14.28 28.60 24.83
C THR A 302 -14.24 28.48 23.31
N LEU A 303 -15.32 28.87 22.62
CA LEU A 303 -15.37 28.88 21.16
C LEU A 303 -14.28 29.79 20.58
N ARG A 304 -14.10 30.99 21.15
CA ARG A 304 -13.07 31.94 20.71
C ARG A 304 -11.66 31.42 20.85
N GLU A 305 -11.33 30.83 21.99
CA GLU A 305 -10.01 30.23 22.17
C GLU A 305 -9.79 29.03 21.24
N GLN A 306 -10.82 28.22 20.99
CA GLN A 306 -10.75 27.10 20.06
C GLN A 306 -10.43 27.56 18.63
N TYR A 307 -11.24 28.44 18.04
CA TYR A 307 -10.99 28.85 16.65
C TYR A 307 -9.72 29.69 16.50
N LYS A 308 -9.33 30.49 17.51
CA LYS A 308 -8.05 31.20 17.50
C LYS A 308 -6.89 30.23 17.44
N LYS A 309 -6.95 29.16 18.24
CA LYS A 309 -5.93 28.11 18.23
C LYS A 309 -5.87 27.41 16.87
N GLN A 310 -7.02 27.11 16.26
CA GLN A 310 -7.06 26.51 14.92
C GLN A 310 -6.43 27.44 13.86
N LEU A 311 -6.78 28.73 13.85
CA LEU A 311 -6.16 29.70 12.92
C LEU A 311 -4.64 29.82 13.11
N LEU A 312 -4.16 29.82 14.36
CA LEU A 312 -2.72 29.84 14.64
C LEU A 312 -2.04 28.54 14.20
N GLN A 313 -2.68 27.39 14.39
CA GLN A 313 -2.17 26.10 13.92
C GLN A 313 -2.05 26.06 12.40
N ILE A 314 -3.04 26.57 11.67
CA ILE A 314 -2.98 26.68 10.20
C ILE A 314 -1.78 27.54 9.79
N ARG A 315 -1.61 28.73 10.40
CA ARG A 315 -0.45 29.59 10.14
C ARG A 315 0.86 28.85 10.41
N ASP A 316 1.01 28.27 11.60
CA ASP A 316 2.28 27.70 12.05
C ASP A 316 2.63 26.41 11.28
N GLN A 317 1.65 25.71 10.72
CA GLN A 317 1.86 24.49 9.94
C GLN A 317 2.18 24.77 8.47
N TYR A 318 1.48 25.72 7.84
CA TYR A 318 1.54 25.91 6.38
C TYR A 318 2.16 27.25 5.96
N PHE A 319 2.00 28.30 6.78
CA PHE A 319 2.34 29.68 6.43
C PHE A 319 3.31 30.28 7.46
N TYR A 320 4.29 29.48 7.90
CA TYR A 320 5.23 29.86 8.96
C TYR A 320 6.38 30.74 8.45
N ASP A 321 6.58 30.81 7.14
CA ASP A 321 7.59 31.63 6.47
C ASP A 321 7.08 32.10 5.10
N THR A 322 7.80 33.03 4.48
CA THR A 322 7.50 33.57 3.15
C THR A 322 7.56 32.48 2.07
N PRO A 323 6.74 32.57 1.00
CA PRO A 323 6.78 31.59 -0.10
C PRO A 323 8.17 31.45 -0.71
N GLU A 324 8.94 32.54 -0.77
CA GLU A 324 10.30 32.55 -1.28
C GLU A 324 11.24 31.71 -0.40
N ASN A 325 11.21 31.89 0.94
CA ASN A 325 12.02 31.09 1.86
C ASN A 325 11.59 29.62 1.89
N LEU A 326 10.28 29.34 1.82
CA LEU A 326 9.75 27.98 1.72
C LEU A 326 10.28 27.29 0.45
N PHE A 327 10.21 27.98 -0.68
CA PHE A 327 10.69 27.44 -1.96
C PHE A 327 12.20 27.22 -1.97
N ASP A 328 12.98 28.10 -1.37
CA ASP A 328 14.43 27.87 -1.21
C ASP A 328 14.71 26.65 -0.34
N GLY A 329 13.98 26.45 0.77
CA GLY A 329 14.04 25.21 1.56
C GLY A 329 13.68 23.95 0.76
N MET A 330 12.73 24.05 -0.17
CA MET A 330 12.37 22.96 -1.08
C MET A 330 13.51 22.62 -2.05
N LYS A 331 14.24 23.61 -2.58
CA LYS A 331 15.43 23.38 -3.43
C LYS A 331 16.54 22.67 -2.68
N GLU A 332 16.83 23.10 -1.45
CA GLU A 332 17.83 22.47 -0.60
C GLU A 332 17.45 21.02 -0.25
N SER A 333 16.16 20.77 -0.01
CA SER A 333 15.63 19.43 0.22
C SER A 333 15.74 18.56 -1.03
N ALA A 334 15.40 19.10 -2.21
CA ALA A 334 15.53 18.40 -3.49
C ALA A 334 16.97 17.96 -3.75
N ARG A 335 17.94 18.84 -3.51
CA ARG A 335 19.37 18.54 -3.63
C ARG A 335 19.78 17.36 -2.74
N ALA A 336 19.39 17.40 -1.46
CA ALA A 336 19.72 16.35 -0.50
C ALA A 336 19.04 15.01 -0.84
N VAL A 337 17.77 15.03 -1.25
CA VAL A 337 17.01 13.82 -1.66
C VAL A 337 17.62 13.17 -2.90
N ASN A 338 18.00 13.95 -3.91
CA ASN A 338 18.65 13.42 -5.11
C ASN A 338 19.98 12.72 -4.78
N ALA A 339 20.79 13.31 -3.89
CA ALA A 339 22.04 12.68 -3.45
C ALA A 339 21.79 11.38 -2.67
N LEU A 340 20.77 11.34 -1.79
CA LEU A 340 20.40 10.12 -1.06
C LEU A 340 19.88 9.02 -1.99
N VAL A 341 19.08 9.37 -3.00
CA VAL A 341 18.60 8.44 -4.03
C VAL A 341 19.78 7.86 -4.80
N LYS A 342 20.70 8.70 -5.30
CA LYS A 342 21.91 8.24 -6.00
C LYS A 342 22.76 7.30 -5.14
N LEU A 343 22.96 7.64 -3.86
CA LEU A 343 23.70 6.81 -2.91
C LEU A 343 23.02 5.44 -2.71
N THR A 344 21.69 5.43 -2.66
CA THR A 344 20.90 4.20 -2.51
C THR A 344 20.91 3.35 -3.77
N GLU A 345 20.92 3.95 -4.96
CA GLU A 345 21.09 3.24 -6.23
C GLU A 345 22.47 2.57 -6.30
N GLU A 346 23.54 3.27 -5.91
CA GLU A 346 24.88 2.68 -5.82
C GLU A 346 24.92 1.53 -4.80
N PHE A 347 24.25 1.69 -3.66
CA PHE A 347 24.10 0.60 -2.69
C PHE A 347 23.39 -0.62 -3.27
N ILE A 348 22.30 -0.44 -4.03
CA ILE A 348 21.59 -1.54 -4.70
C ILE A 348 22.54 -2.31 -5.61
N ASP A 349 23.33 -1.59 -6.42
CA ASP A 349 24.24 -2.21 -7.39
C ASP A 349 25.37 -2.98 -6.70
N GLN A 350 26.05 -2.35 -5.74
CA GLN A 350 27.14 -2.97 -4.99
C GLN A 350 26.67 -4.15 -4.14
N TYR A 351 25.47 -4.07 -3.57
CA TYR A 351 24.91 -5.17 -2.78
C TYR A 351 24.51 -6.34 -3.67
N GLY A 352 23.93 -6.06 -4.84
CA GLY A 352 23.65 -7.08 -5.85
C GLY A 352 24.92 -7.77 -6.35
N GLU A 353 25.98 -7.01 -6.64
CA GLU A 353 27.27 -7.55 -7.06
C GLU A 353 27.91 -8.42 -5.97
N ALA A 354 27.96 -7.94 -4.72
CA ALA A 354 28.52 -8.68 -3.61
C ALA A 354 27.78 -10.01 -3.34
N LYS A 355 26.46 -10.04 -3.56
CA LYS A 355 25.66 -11.27 -3.51
C LYS A 355 26.00 -12.22 -4.67
N ARG A 356 26.13 -11.73 -5.89
CA ARG A 356 26.55 -12.52 -7.07
C ARG A 356 27.93 -13.15 -6.88
N GLU A 357 28.92 -12.40 -6.38
CA GLU A 357 30.28 -12.92 -6.12
C GLU A 357 30.28 -14.09 -5.11
N LYS A 358 29.37 -14.06 -4.14
CA LYS A 358 29.20 -15.12 -3.12
C LYS A 358 28.27 -16.24 -3.58
N ASN A 359 27.70 -16.16 -4.77
CA ASN A 359 26.67 -17.04 -5.31
C ASN A 359 25.48 -17.23 -4.34
N ILE A 360 25.00 -16.12 -3.78
CA ILE A 360 23.87 -16.09 -2.87
C ILE A 360 22.75 -15.20 -3.40
N ILE A 361 21.52 -15.51 -3.00
CA ILE A 361 20.35 -14.66 -3.19
C ILE A 361 19.59 -14.51 -1.87
N ASP A 362 18.90 -13.40 -1.68
CA ASP A 362 17.96 -13.20 -0.57
C ASP A 362 16.50 -13.37 -1.02
N PHE A 363 15.55 -13.22 -0.09
CA PHE A 363 14.13 -13.37 -0.41
C PHE A 363 13.61 -12.31 -1.38
N ASN A 364 14.14 -11.09 -1.36
CA ASN A 364 13.74 -10.04 -2.29
C ASN A 364 14.28 -10.38 -3.69
N ASP A 365 15.53 -10.83 -3.79
CA ASP A 365 16.10 -11.30 -5.06
C ASP A 365 15.26 -12.40 -5.68
N MET A 366 14.74 -13.33 -4.86
CA MET A 366 13.88 -14.38 -5.35
C MET A 366 12.66 -13.83 -6.07
N GLU A 367 12.00 -12.82 -5.51
CA GLU A 367 10.83 -12.19 -6.12
C GLU A 367 11.21 -11.35 -7.35
N HIS A 368 12.23 -10.49 -7.26
CA HIS A 368 12.68 -9.62 -8.35
C HIS A 368 13.23 -10.40 -9.54
N MET A 369 14.13 -11.36 -9.32
CA MET A 369 14.67 -12.19 -10.40
C MET A 369 13.58 -13.07 -11.05
N ALA A 370 12.56 -13.48 -10.30
CA ALA A 370 11.41 -14.17 -10.89
C ALA A 370 10.57 -13.21 -11.75
N LEU A 371 10.39 -11.96 -11.32
CA LEU A 371 9.77 -10.93 -12.17
C LEU A 371 10.59 -10.67 -13.44
N ASP A 372 11.90 -10.60 -13.36
CA ASP A 372 12.79 -10.39 -14.51
C ASP A 372 12.65 -11.50 -15.58
N ILE A 373 12.33 -12.73 -15.15
CA ILE A 373 12.03 -13.86 -16.06
C ILE A 373 10.62 -13.75 -16.63
N LEU A 374 9.65 -13.30 -15.82
CA LEU A 374 8.23 -13.32 -16.15
C LEU A 374 7.74 -12.07 -16.88
N LEU A 375 8.48 -10.97 -16.82
CA LEU A 375 8.10 -9.68 -17.39
C LEU A 375 9.21 -9.14 -18.28
N GLU A 376 8.80 -8.40 -19.31
CA GLU A 376 9.70 -7.63 -20.17
C GLU A 376 9.19 -6.18 -20.26
N GLU A 377 10.12 -5.23 -20.35
CA GLU A 377 9.78 -3.82 -20.54
C GLU A 377 9.38 -3.57 -22.01
N SER A 378 8.21 -2.96 -22.20
CA SER A 378 7.74 -2.47 -23.50
C SER A 378 7.38 -1.00 -23.38
N GLY A 379 8.37 -0.13 -23.63
CA GLY A 379 8.23 1.30 -23.34
C GLY A 379 8.16 1.53 -21.83
N ASP A 380 7.07 2.12 -21.36
CA ASP A 380 6.84 2.39 -19.93
C ASP A 380 6.09 1.29 -19.18
N GLU A 381 5.64 0.25 -19.89
CA GLU A 381 4.82 -0.83 -19.36
C GLU A 381 5.63 -2.14 -19.20
N LEU A 382 5.26 -2.91 -18.18
CA LEU A 382 5.74 -4.28 -18.00
C LEU A 382 4.72 -5.25 -18.60
N ILE A 383 5.14 -6.03 -19.58
CA ILE A 383 4.28 -7.01 -20.26
C ILE A 383 4.74 -8.45 -19.98
N PRO A 384 3.86 -9.45 -20.07
CA PRO A 384 4.23 -10.85 -19.86
C PRO A 384 5.25 -11.33 -20.90
N SER A 385 6.37 -11.87 -20.42
CA SER A 385 7.39 -12.52 -21.23
C SER A 385 6.85 -13.81 -21.89
N LYS A 386 7.67 -14.44 -22.74
CA LYS A 386 7.35 -15.76 -23.29
C LYS A 386 7.15 -16.79 -22.17
N THR A 387 8.03 -16.81 -21.18
CA THR A 387 7.98 -17.73 -20.04
C THR A 387 6.72 -17.51 -19.21
N ALA A 388 6.33 -16.26 -18.98
CA ALA A 388 5.06 -15.96 -18.33
C ALA A 388 3.85 -16.50 -19.12
N LYS A 389 3.84 -16.40 -20.45
CA LYS A 389 2.77 -16.97 -21.29
C LYS A 389 2.68 -18.49 -21.16
N GLU A 390 3.82 -19.18 -21.05
CA GLU A 390 3.84 -20.62 -20.78
C GLU A 390 3.18 -20.96 -19.44
N TYR A 391 3.42 -20.15 -18.40
CA TYR A 391 2.71 -20.29 -17.12
C TYR A 391 1.21 -19.95 -17.20
N GLN A 392 0.84 -18.89 -17.94
CA GLN A 392 -0.56 -18.52 -18.17
C GLN A 392 -1.34 -19.63 -18.88
N ASP A 393 -0.72 -20.29 -19.86
CA ASP A 393 -1.31 -21.41 -20.59
C ASP A 393 -1.42 -22.67 -19.71
N TYR A 394 -0.41 -22.92 -18.87
CA TYR A 394 -0.36 -24.10 -18.01
C TYR A 394 -1.33 -24.04 -16.82
N TYR A 395 -1.40 -22.90 -16.13
CA TYR A 395 -2.23 -22.74 -14.93
C TYR A 395 -3.68 -22.42 -15.28
N GLU A 396 -4.59 -23.32 -14.89
CA GLU A 396 -6.02 -23.10 -15.03
C GLU A 396 -6.57 -22.11 -14.00
N GLU A 397 -5.94 -22.01 -12.83
CA GLU A 397 -6.29 -21.01 -11.82
C GLU A 397 -5.10 -20.70 -10.90
N VAL A 398 -5.01 -19.42 -10.50
CA VAL A 398 -4.04 -18.91 -9.54
C VAL A 398 -4.79 -18.49 -8.28
N LEU A 399 -4.53 -19.16 -7.17
CA LEU A 399 -5.22 -18.97 -5.90
C LEU A 399 -4.26 -18.38 -4.87
N ILE A 400 -4.71 -17.37 -4.14
CA ILE A 400 -3.90 -16.66 -3.14
C ILE A 400 -4.67 -16.60 -1.83
N ASP A 401 -4.08 -17.17 -0.79
CA ASP A 401 -4.54 -17.04 0.59
C ASP A 401 -3.85 -15.86 1.29
N GLU A 402 -4.53 -15.25 2.25
CA GLU A 402 -4.08 -14.06 2.99
C GLU A 402 -3.64 -12.88 2.09
N TYR A 403 -4.41 -12.61 1.04
CA TYR A 403 -4.09 -11.59 0.02
C TYR A 403 -3.94 -10.16 0.59
N GLN A 404 -4.48 -9.86 1.78
CA GLN A 404 -4.30 -8.55 2.43
C GLN A 404 -2.84 -8.25 2.81
N ASP A 405 -1.98 -9.26 2.83
CA ASP A 405 -0.57 -9.14 3.21
C ASP A 405 0.38 -9.14 2.00
N SER A 406 -0.16 -9.02 0.78
CA SER A 406 0.63 -8.90 -0.46
C SER A 406 1.26 -7.51 -0.64
N ASN A 407 2.39 -7.46 -1.35
CA ASN A 407 3.04 -6.23 -1.81
C ASN A 407 2.87 -6.05 -3.34
N LEU A 408 3.42 -4.98 -3.92
CA LEU A 408 3.30 -4.72 -5.36
C LEU A 408 4.09 -5.73 -6.22
N VAL A 409 5.25 -6.17 -5.77
CA VAL A 409 6.07 -7.18 -6.46
C VAL A 409 5.26 -8.47 -6.65
N GLN A 410 4.63 -8.96 -5.59
CA GLN A 410 3.79 -10.15 -5.60
C GLN A 410 2.54 -9.97 -6.46
N GLU A 411 1.93 -8.79 -6.44
CA GLU A 411 0.79 -8.47 -7.31
C GLU A 411 1.18 -8.55 -8.80
N TYR A 412 2.35 -8.03 -9.19
CA TYR A 412 2.86 -8.13 -10.55
C TYR A 412 3.21 -9.57 -10.92
N LEU A 413 3.76 -10.34 -9.99
CA LEU A 413 4.09 -11.75 -10.19
C LEU A 413 2.83 -12.59 -10.42
N VAL A 414 1.78 -12.35 -9.64
CA VAL A 414 0.47 -13.01 -9.84
C VAL A 414 -0.11 -12.63 -11.20
N LYS A 415 -0.12 -11.34 -11.53
CA LYS A 415 -0.67 -10.85 -12.80
C LYS A 415 0.08 -11.38 -14.01
N SER A 416 1.40 -11.52 -13.92
CA SER A 416 2.22 -12.01 -15.03
C SER A 416 1.92 -13.46 -15.39
N ILE A 417 1.58 -14.30 -14.42
CA ILE A 417 1.27 -15.73 -14.64
C ILE A 417 -0.23 -16.04 -14.77
N SER A 418 -1.09 -15.02 -14.75
CA SER A 418 -2.54 -15.18 -14.82
C SER A 418 -3.12 -14.89 -16.20
N LYS A 419 -4.16 -15.64 -16.59
CA LYS A 419 -4.86 -15.48 -17.88
C LYS A 419 -5.62 -14.15 -17.89
N GLN A 420 -5.31 -13.28 -18.85
CA GLN A 420 -5.97 -11.95 -18.99
C GLN A 420 -7.40 -12.08 -19.52
N ASP A 421 -7.62 -12.89 -20.56
CA ASP A 421 -8.93 -13.02 -21.21
C ASP A 421 -9.94 -13.80 -20.37
N GLN A 422 -9.55 -15.01 -19.92
CA GLN A 422 -10.43 -15.90 -19.17
C GLN A 422 -10.53 -15.48 -17.69
N LYS A 423 -9.60 -14.66 -17.19
CA LYS A 423 -9.48 -14.21 -15.79
C LYS A 423 -9.54 -15.36 -14.78
N ASN A 424 -8.41 -15.74 -14.22
CA ASN A 424 -8.28 -16.95 -13.40
C ASN A 424 -7.64 -16.72 -12.03
N ILE A 425 -7.78 -15.53 -11.46
CA ILE A 425 -7.25 -15.21 -10.12
C ILE A 425 -8.34 -15.39 -9.06
N PHE A 426 -8.02 -16.12 -7.99
CA PHE A 426 -8.88 -16.27 -6.82
C PHE A 426 -8.13 -15.84 -5.55
N MET A 427 -8.53 -14.71 -4.98
CA MET A 427 -7.92 -14.11 -3.80
C MET A 427 -8.86 -14.24 -2.61
N VAL A 428 -8.35 -14.68 -1.47
CA VAL A 428 -9.09 -14.65 -0.19
C VAL A 428 -8.30 -13.87 0.85
N GLY A 429 -9.00 -13.11 1.69
CA GLY A 429 -8.34 -12.34 2.74
C GLY A 429 -9.30 -11.57 3.62
N ASP A 430 -8.74 -10.80 4.56
CA ASP A 430 -9.46 -9.87 5.41
C ASP A 430 -8.56 -8.68 5.75
N VAL A 431 -8.89 -7.49 5.25
CA VAL A 431 -8.12 -6.26 5.53
C VAL A 431 -8.01 -5.98 7.03
N LYS A 432 -8.99 -6.38 7.85
CA LYS A 432 -8.94 -6.19 9.31
C LYS A 432 -7.86 -7.05 9.98
N GLN A 433 -7.32 -8.04 9.25
CA GLN A 433 -6.24 -8.92 9.69
C GLN A 433 -4.88 -8.56 9.08
N SER A 434 -4.80 -7.50 8.27
CA SER A 434 -3.51 -7.04 7.74
C SER A 434 -2.64 -6.50 8.86
N ILE A 435 -1.59 -7.24 9.20
CA ILE A 435 -0.65 -6.91 10.29
C ILE A 435 0.81 -6.84 9.81
N TYR A 436 1.07 -7.14 8.53
CA TYR A 436 2.43 -7.21 7.97
C TYR A 436 2.90 -5.92 7.27
N ARG A 437 2.35 -4.75 7.62
CA ARG A 437 2.82 -3.45 7.09
C ARG A 437 4.32 -3.20 7.35
N PHE A 438 4.88 -3.74 8.42
CA PHE A 438 6.32 -3.68 8.72
C PHE A 438 7.18 -4.50 7.73
N ARG A 439 6.57 -5.41 6.96
CA ARG A 439 7.16 -6.12 5.82
C ARG A 439 6.74 -5.50 4.49
N LEU A 440 6.22 -4.27 4.52
CA LEU A 440 5.80 -3.51 3.34
C LEU A 440 4.62 -4.15 2.57
N ALA A 441 3.79 -4.92 3.27
CA ALA A 441 2.48 -5.30 2.76
C ALA A 441 1.62 -4.05 2.49
N ARG A 442 0.85 -4.07 1.41
CA ARG A 442 -0.01 -2.97 0.96
C ARG A 442 -1.49 -3.38 1.00
N PRO A 443 -2.18 -3.22 2.16
CA PRO A 443 -3.62 -3.50 2.25
C PRO A 443 -4.45 -2.62 1.31
N GLU A 444 -3.89 -1.52 0.81
CA GLU A 444 -4.52 -0.69 -0.22
C GLU A 444 -4.82 -1.49 -1.49
N LEU A 445 -3.97 -2.46 -1.88
CA LEU A 445 -4.24 -3.33 -3.03
C LEU A 445 -5.54 -4.13 -2.87
N PHE A 446 -5.79 -4.62 -1.65
CA PHE A 446 -7.04 -5.30 -1.32
C PHE A 446 -8.21 -4.33 -1.43
N MET A 447 -8.10 -3.14 -0.86
CA MET A 447 -9.18 -2.14 -0.86
C MET A 447 -9.49 -1.60 -2.25
N GLU A 448 -8.47 -1.31 -3.06
CA GLU A 448 -8.61 -0.90 -4.46
C GLU A 448 -9.41 -1.95 -5.25
N LYS A 449 -9.04 -3.24 -5.15
CA LYS A 449 -9.80 -4.34 -5.77
C LYS A 449 -11.20 -4.47 -5.18
N TYR A 450 -11.34 -4.38 -3.86
CA TYR A 450 -12.64 -4.49 -3.18
C TYR A 450 -13.62 -3.41 -3.64
N HIS A 451 -13.15 -2.18 -3.88
CA HIS A 451 -13.97 -1.07 -4.37
C HIS A 451 -14.21 -1.08 -5.88
N THR A 452 -13.27 -1.58 -6.68
CA THR A 452 -13.39 -1.61 -8.15
C THR A 452 -14.12 -2.85 -8.66
N TYR A 453 -14.06 -3.96 -7.93
CA TYR A 453 -14.73 -5.20 -8.31
C TYR A 453 -16.23 -5.09 -8.01
N GLN A 454 -17.06 -5.48 -8.97
CA GLN A 454 -18.51 -5.54 -8.81
C GLN A 454 -18.90 -6.74 -7.95
N THR A 455 -19.83 -6.56 -7.01
CA THR A 455 -20.36 -7.66 -6.21
C THR A 455 -21.00 -8.72 -7.11
N VAL A 456 -20.72 -10.00 -6.86
CA VAL A 456 -21.31 -11.11 -7.61
C VAL A 456 -22.80 -11.21 -7.31
N LYS A 457 -23.62 -10.55 -8.15
CA LYS A 457 -25.08 -10.63 -8.13
C LYS A 457 -25.57 -11.33 -9.41
N GLU A 458 -25.56 -12.66 -9.42
CA GLU A 458 -26.49 -13.45 -10.25
C GLU A 458 -26.37 -14.97 -9.96
N VAL A 459 -27.39 -15.52 -9.28
CA VAL A 459 -28.23 -16.65 -9.73
C VAL A 459 -29.61 -16.39 -9.13
N ASN A 460 -30.65 -16.35 -9.95
CA ASN A 460 -32.06 -16.25 -9.51
C ASN A 460 -32.35 -17.29 -8.41
N THR A 461 -32.52 -16.86 -7.16
CA THR A 461 -33.46 -17.46 -6.20
C THR A 461 -33.69 -16.46 -5.08
N GLU A 462 -34.96 -16.15 -4.87
CA GLU A 462 -35.49 -15.31 -3.80
C GLU A 462 -35.01 -15.77 -2.41
N ALA A 463 -35.04 -14.82 -1.47
CA ALA A 463 -34.85 -14.91 -0.02
C ALA A 463 -33.48 -14.43 0.51
N ASN A 464 -33.53 -13.20 1.04
CA ASN A 464 -32.61 -12.58 1.99
C ASN A 464 -32.39 -13.47 3.22
N THR A 465 -31.12 -13.71 3.56
CA THR A 465 -30.63 -13.76 4.94
C THR A 465 -29.15 -13.33 4.92
N GLU A 466 -28.82 -12.42 5.83
CA GLU A 466 -27.49 -11.84 6.05
C GLU A 466 -26.42 -12.90 6.33
N ALA A 467 -25.26 -12.80 5.66
CA ALA A 467 -24.05 -13.55 6.00
C ALA A 467 -22.77 -12.74 5.68
N ASN A 468 -21.70 -13.06 6.42
CA ASN A 468 -20.48 -12.27 6.63
C ASN A 468 -19.35 -12.53 5.59
N ALA A 469 -19.68 -12.84 4.33
CA ALA A 469 -18.68 -13.02 3.28
C ALA A 469 -19.09 -12.30 2.00
N GLU A 470 -18.35 -11.24 1.66
CA GLU A 470 -18.56 -10.51 0.41
C GLU A 470 -17.55 -10.97 -0.64
N ALA A 471 -18.09 -11.35 -1.81
CA ALA A 471 -17.29 -11.73 -2.96
C ALA A 471 -17.52 -10.72 -4.08
N ASN A 472 -16.44 -10.07 -4.49
CA ASN A 472 -16.44 -9.10 -5.56
C ASN A 472 -15.67 -9.68 -6.76
N THR A 473 -16.11 -9.34 -7.97
CA THR A 473 -15.50 -9.74 -9.24
C THR A 473 -15.14 -8.56 -10.10
N GLU A 474 -14.00 -8.64 -10.77
CA GLU A 474 -13.59 -7.60 -11.72
C GLU A 474 -14.63 -7.46 -12.85
N ALA A 475 -14.97 -6.22 -13.20
CA ALA A 475 -15.89 -5.97 -14.31
C ALA A 475 -15.31 -6.54 -15.62
N ASN A 476 -16.17 -7.06 -16.48
CA ASN A 476 -15.78 -7.32 -17.87
C ASN A 476 -15.69 -5.98 -18.58
N THR A 477 -14.49 -5.58 -19.01
CA THR A 477 -14.34 -4.54 -20.04
C THR A 477 -15.00 -5.06 -21.31
N ALA A 478 -16.06 -4.38 -21.74
CA ALA A 478 -16.80 -4.68 -22.97
C ALA A 478 -15.98 -4.35 -24.22
#